data_AF-A0A5N4C588-F1
#
_entry.id   AF-A0A5N4C588-F1
#
_cell.length_a   1.000
_cell.length_b   1.000
_cell.length_c   1.000
_cell.angle_alpha   90.00
_cell.angle_beta   90.00
_cell.angle_gamma   90.00
#
_symmetry.space_group_name_H-M   'P 1'
#
loop_
_entity.id
_entity.type
_entity.pdbx_description
1 polymer ?
#
loop_
_entity_poly.entity_id
_entity_poly.type
_entity_poly.pdbx_seq_one_letter_code
_entity_poly.pdbx_strand_id
1 'polypeptide(L)'
;MNKLQRRLGPRGLVVLGSLCNQSGYQENSKNEEILNCLKYVRPDGRFEPNFVLFEKCEVDGSKAHPLFAFLRETLPTPRDHATALMTDPKFITWSPVCRNDVSWNFEKFPGGPRWCACAQV
;
A
#
# COMPACT_ATOMS: atom_id res chain seq x y z
N MET A 1 9.93 5.74 2.59
CA MET A 1 8.88 6.73 2.89
C MET A 1 9.32 7.80 3.90
N ASN A 2 9.88 7.45 5.07
CA ASN A 2 10.28 8.45 6.09
C ASN A 2 11.15 9.62 5.58
N LYS A 3 12.17 9.31 4.76
CA LYS A 3 13.04 10.33 4.17
C LYS A 3 12.28 11.31 3.26
N LEU A 4 11.28 10.81 2.54
CA LEU A 4 10.46 11.60 1.62
C LEU A 4 9.54 12.55 2.39
N GLN A 5 8.79 12.01 3.36
CA GLN A 5 7.93 12.80 4.25
C GLN A 5 8.73 13.90 4.98
N ARG A 6 9.93 13.56 5.49
CA ARG A 6 10.79 14.53 6.19
C ARG A 6 11.25 15.69 5.30
N ARG A 7 11.61 15.39 4.05
CA ARG A 7 12.19 16.39 3.12
C ARG A 7 11.13 17.21 2.40
N LEU A 8 10.02 16.58 2.02
CA LEU A 8 9.01 17.19 1.15
C LEU A 8 7.71 17.52 1.91
N GLY A 9 7.54 17.03 3.14
CA GLY A 9 6.43 17.39 4.02
C GLY A 9 6.24 18.90 4.18
N PRO A 10 7.30 19.68 4.48
CA PRO A 10 7.22 21.14 4.53
C PRO A 10 6.84 21.80 3.19
N ARG A 11 7.00 21.08 2.07
CA ARG A 11 6.61 21.52 0.72
C ARG A 11 5.22 21.02 0.33
N GLY A 12 4.47 20.49 1.29
CA GLY A 12 3.10 20.04 1.13
C GLY A 12 2.93 18.56 0.77
N LEU A 13 4.00 17.76 0.72
CA LEU A 13 3.86 16.32 0.51
C LEU A 13 3.25 15.64 1.74
N VAL A 14 2.22 14.82 1.53
CA VAL A 14 1.72 13.89 2.54
C VAL A 14 1.91 12.46 2.06
N VAL A 15 2.61 11.66 2.85
CA VAL A 15 2.71 10.21 2.68
C VAL A 15 1.61 9.55 3.51
N LEU A 16 0.89 8.64 2.88
CA LEU A 16 -0.16 7.84 3.49
C LEU A 16 0.15 6.35 3.28
N GLY A 17 0.20 5.58 4.36
CA GLY A 17 0.37 4.13 4.30
C GLY A 17 -0.92 3.41 4.62
N SER A 18 -1.36 2.52 3.74
CA SER A 18 -2.48 1.61 4.00
C SER A 18 -1.95 0.20 4.18
N LEU A 19 -2.39 -0.47 5.23
CA LEU A 19 -1.97 -1.84 5.55
C LEU A 19 -2.88 -2.82 4.77
N CYS A 20 -2.31 -3.87 4.20
CA CYS A 20 -3.04 -4.88 3.45
C CYS A 20 -2.43 -6.27 3.69
N ASN A 21 -3.21 -7.35 3.55
CA ASN A 21 -2.69 -8.71 3.69
C ASN A 21 -2.97 -9.61 2.47
N GLN A 22 -3.45 -9.05 1.36
CA GLN A 22 -3.83 -9.82 0.17
C GLN A 22 -2.62 -10.36 -0.60
N SER A 23 -1.48 -9.65 -0.57
CA SER A 23 -0.26 -10.07 -1.28
C SER A 23 0.60 -11.02 -0.45
N GLY A 24 0.40 -12.32 -0.65
CA GLY A 24 1.24 -13.36 -0.03
C GLY A 24 1.24 -13.36 1.50
N TYR A 25 0.19 -12.81 2.12
CA TYR A 25 0.01 -12.76 3.58
C TYR A 25 1.20 -12.15 4.34
N GLN A 26 1.80 -11.08 3.80
CA GLN A 26 3.00 -10.47 4.41
C GLN A 26 2.72 -9.58 5.62
N GLU A 27 1.47 -9.23 5.87
CA GLU A 27 1.04 -8.42 7.01
C GLU A 27 0.07 -9.24 7.86
N ASN A 28 0.53 -10.32 8.50
CA ASN A 28 -0.36 -11.16 9.32
C ASN A 28 -0.74 -10.54 10.66
N SER A 29 0.03 -9.55 11.10
CA SER A 29 -0.17 -8.85 12.37
C SER A 29 -1.51 -8.12 12.42
N LYS A 30 -2.09 -8.03 13.63
CA LYS A 30 -3.25 -7.18 13.89
C LYS A 30 -2.85 -5.71 13.91
N ASN A 31 -3.81 -4.80 13.76
CA ASN A 31 -3.54 -3.35 13.73
C ASN A 31 -2.69 -2.88 14.93
N GLU A 32 -2.92 -3.45 16.11
CA GLU A 32 -2.23 -3.10 17.35
C GLU A 32 -0.78 -3.62 17.41
N GLU A 33 -0.44 -4.60 16.58
CA GLU A 33 0.86 -5.27 16.55
C GLU A 33 1.81 -4.65 15.50
N ILE A 34 1.27 -3.97 14.49
CA ILE A 34 2.06 -3.53 13.32
C ILE A 34 3.18 -2.56 13.70
N LEU A 35 2.90 -1.59 14.58
CA LEU A 35 3.93 -0.67 15.04
C LEU A 35 5.05 -1.38 15.82
N ASN A 36 4.73 -2.45 16.55
CA ASN A 36 5.74 -3.26 17.23
C ASN A 36 6.56 -4.07 16.21
N CYS A 37 5.93 -4.64 15.18
CA CYS A 37 6.64 -5.32 14.10
C CYS A 37 7.62 -4.38 13.39
N LEU A 38 7.16 -3.18 13.03
CA LEU A 38 8.00 -2.15 12.41
C LEU A 38 9.17 -1.72 13.30
N LYS A 39 8.94 -1.61 14.61
CA LYS A 39 9.94 -1.14 15.56
C LYS A 39 10.97 -2.20 15.95
N TYR A 40 10.55 -3.46 16.08
CA TYR A 40 11.36 -4.50 16.73
C TYR A 40 11.70 -5.71 15.86
N VAL A 41 11.05 -5.89 14.70
CA VAL A 41 11.24 -7.08 13.86
C VAL A 41 11.85 -6.71 12.51
N ARG A 42 11.18 -5.84 11.75
CA ARG A 42 11.63 -5.40 10.42
C ARG A 42 11.03 -4.04 10.15
N PRO A 43 11.79 -3.01 9.74
CA PRO A 43 13.15 -3.06 9.17
C PRO A 43 14.33 -3.10 10.16
N ASP A 44 14.09 -3.39 11.45
CA ASP A 44 15.06 -3.31 12.56
C ASP A 44 15.45 -1.85 12.91
N GLY A 45 16.24 -1.65 13.96
CA GLY A 45 16.81 -0.35 14.33
C GLY A 45 15.84 0.62 14.99
N ARG A 46 14.79 0.12 15.66
CA ARG A 46 13.75 0.95 16.31
C ARG A 46 13.05 1.89 15.32
N PHE A 47 12.76 1.38 14.12
CA PHE A 47 12.12 2.16 13.08
C PHE A 47 10.70 2.59 13.51
N GLU A 48 10.41 3.88 13.33
CA GLU A 48 9.09 4.46 13.56
C GLU A 48 8.67 5.25 12.30
N PRO A 49 7.50 4.96 11.71
CA PRO A 49 7.00 5.72 10.58
C PRO A 49 6.68 7.16 11.00
N ASN A 50 7.12 8.14 10.20
CA ASN A 50 6.84 9.56 10.45
C ASN A 50 5.68 10.10 9.59
N PHE A 51 4.80 9.21 9.17
CA PHE A 51 3.67 9.44 8.28
C PHE A 51 2.48 8.60 8.78
N VAL A 52 1.28 8.91 8.28
CA VAL A 52 0.05 8.26 8.76
C VAL A 52 -0.02 6.83 8.24
N LEU A 53 -0.28 5.89 9.15
CA LEU A 53 -0.69 4.53 8.83
C LEU A 53 -2.19 4.39 9.12
N PHE A 54 -2.94 3.93 8.14
CA PHE A 54 -4.34 3.55 8.31
C PHE A 54 -4.48 2.10 8.74
N GLU A 55 -5.63 1.76 9.30
CA GLU A 55 -5.99 0.39 9.60
C GLU A 55 -5.89 -0.52 8.37
N LYS A 56 -5.68 -1.81 8.63
CA LYS A 56 -5.68 -2.82 7.59
C LYS A 56 -7.01 -2.83 6.83
N CYS A 57 -6.91 -2.85 5.51
CA CYS A 57 -8.05 -3.00 4.61
C CYS A 57 -7.69 -3.87 3.40
N GLU A 58 -8.71 -4.28 2.66
CA GLU A 58 -8.55 -4.91 1.35
C GLU A 58 -8.41 -3.82 0.28
N VAL A 59 -7.53 -4.03 -0.70
CA VAL A 59 -7.29 -3.11 -1.83
C VAL A 59 -7.90 -3.62 -3.13
N ASP A 60 -8.06 -4.95 -3.23
CA ASP A 60 -8.64 -5.65 -4.38
C ASP A 60 -9.86 -6.49 -3.99
N GLY A 61 -10.60 -6.94 -5.02
CA GLY A 61 -11.81 -7.74 -4.85
C GLY A 61 -13.03 -6.95 -4.36
N SER A 62 -14.10 -7.69 -4.05
CA SER A 62 -15.42 -7.15 -3.73
C SER A 62 -15.49 -6.34 -2.42
N LYS A 63 -14.53 -6.54 -1.52
CA LYS A 63 -14.43 -5.81 -0.25
C LYS A 63 -13.34 -4.73 -0.26
N ALA A 64 -12.78 -4.43 -1.44
CA ALA A 64 -11.80 -3.37 -1.58
C ALA A 64 -12.32 -2.06 -0.97
N HIS A 65 -11.47 -1.39 -0.20
CA HIS A 65 -11.80 -0.10 0.36
C HIS A 65 -12.11 0.90 -0.79
N PRO A 66 -13.17 1.73 -0.69
CA PRO A 66 -13.62 2.59 -1.79
C PRO A 66 -12.52 3.50 -2.38
N LEU A 67 -11.58 3.95 -1.55
CA LEU A 67 -10.41 4.70 -2.00
C LEU A 67 -9.56 3.92 -3.02
N PHE A 68 -9.29 2.64 -2.77
CA PHE A 68 -8.47 1.83 -3.68
C PHE A 68 -9.25 1.45 -4.93
N ALA A 69 -10.54 1.17 -4.84
CA ALA A 69 -11.39 1.00 -6.02
C ALA A 69 -11.32 2.24 -6.93
N PHE A 70 -11.50 3.44 -6.36
CA PHE A 70 -11.39 4.70 -7.10
C PHE A 70 -10.00 4.93 -7.71
N LEU A 71 -8.93 4.65 -6.96
CA LEU A 71 -7.55 4.80 -7.43
C LEU A 71 -7.24 3.87 -8.59
N ARG A 72 -7.65 2.60 -8.50
CA ARG A 72 -7.49 1.60 -9.57
C ARG A 72 -8.33 1.93 -10.81
N GLU A 73 -9.49 2.55 -10.66
CA GLU A 73 -10.27 3.04 -11.81
C GLU A 73 -9.61 4.25 -12.48
N THR A 74 -9.06 5.18 -11.69
CA THR A 74 -8.46 6.42 -12.19
C THR A 74 -7.06 6.18 -12.78
N LEU A 75 -6.30 5.24 -12.23
CA LEU A 75 -4.94 4.87 -12.61
C LEU A 75 -4.89 3.36 -12.87
N PRO A 76 -5.42 2.89 -14.01
CA PRO A 76 -5.69 1.48 -14.24
C PRO A 76 -4.45 0.60 -14.42
N THR A 77 -3.28 1.19 -14.64
CA THR A 77 -2.04 0.46 -14.82
C THR A 77 -0.86 1.23 -14.23
N PRO A 78 0.10 0.56 -13.57
CA PRO A 78 1.36 1.17 -13.17
C PRO A 78 2.09 1.78 -14.38
N ARG A 79 2.71 2.94 -14.18
CA ARG A 79 3.38 3.68 -15.26
C ARG A 79 4.62 2.96 -15.80
N ASP A 80 5.37 2.30 -14.92
CA ASP A 80 6.63 1.61 -15.19
C ASP A 80 6.43 0.17 -15.67
N HIS A 81 5.35 -0.49 -15.23
CA HIS A 81 5.05 -1.88 -15.56
C HIS A 81 3.57 -2.11 -15.87
N ALA A 82 3.11 -1.69 -17.05
CA ALA A 82 1.69 -1.65 -17.39
C ALA A 82 0.99 -3.01 -17.61
N THR A 83 1.73 -4.11 -17.75
CA THR A 83 1.17 -5.43 -18.14
C THR A 83 1.31 -6.51 -17.08
N ALA A 84 2.16 -6.31 -16.08
CA ALA A 84 2.39 -7.32 -15.04
C ALA A 84 1.30 -7.20 -13.98
N LEU A 85 0.68 -8.33 -13.61
CA LEU A 85 -0.25 -8.42 -12.49
C LEU A 85 0.27 -9.41 -11.43
N MET A 86 0.44 -10.67 -11.81
CA MET A 86 0.98 -11.69 -10.90
C MET A 86 1.68 -12.78 -11.71
N THR A 87 2.85 -13.21 -11.25
CA THR A 87 3.60 -14.30 -11.91
C THR A 87 3.07 -15.68 -11.50
N ASP A 88 2.85 -15.92 -10.21
CA ASP A 88 2.24 -17.16 -9.71
C ASP A 88 0.76 -16.90 -9.38
N PRO A 89 -0.19 -17.48 -10.14
CA PRO A 89 -1.62 -17.23 -9.94
C PRO A 89 -2.12 -17.67 -8.56
N LYS A 90 -1.39 -18.49 -7.81
CA LYS A 90 -1.77 -18.91 -6.44
C LYS A 90 -1.84 -17.75 -5.45
N PHE A 91 -1.16 -16.63 -5.73
CA PHE A 91 -1.23 -15.45 -4.88
C PHE A 91 -2.48 -14.59 -5.13
N ILE A 92 -3.25 -14.86 -6.19
CA ILE A 92 -4.53 -14.19 -6.44
C ILE A 92 -5.61 -14.95 -5.66
N THR A 93 -5.94 -14.44 -4.48
CA THR A 93 -6.91 -15.07 -3.55
C THR A 93 -8.19 -14.24 -3.36
N TRP A 94 -8.26 -13.06 -3.98
CA TRP A 94 -9.43 -12.17 -3.93
C TRP A 94 -10.39 -12.44 -5.10
N SER A 95 -11.61 -11.90 -4.99
CA SER A 95 -12.63 -12.01 -6.04
C SER A 95 -13.60 -10.81 -5.99
N PRO A 96 -14.01 -10.26 -7.15
CA PRO A 96 -13.54 -10.61 -8.49
C PRO A 96 -12.10 -10.13 -8.74
N VAL A 97 -11.45 -10.69 -9.77
CA VAL A 97 -10.14 -10.26 -10.24
C VAL A 97 -10.34 -9.28 -11.41
N CYS A 98 -9.71 -8.12 -11.33
CA CYS A 98 -9.79 -7.07 -12.34
C CYS A 98 -8.39 -6.76 -12.92
N ARG A 99 -8.37 -6.20 -14.14
CA ARG A 99 -7.11 -5.88 -14.85
C ARG A 99 -6.30 -4.77 -14.20
N ASN A 100 -6.95 -3.96 -13.36
CA ASN A 100 -6.37 -2.83 -12.65
C ASN A 100 -6.12 -3.13 -11.17
N ASP A 101 -6.15 -4.40 -10.75
CA ASP A 101 -5.86 -4.81 -9.38
C ASP A 101 -4.43 -4.43 -8.97
N VAL A 102 -4.25 -4.14 -7.67
CA VAL A 102 -2.92 -3.92 -7.10
C VAL A 102 -2.13 -5.20 -7.22
N SER A 103 -0.96 -5.12 -7.86
CA SER A 103 -0.20 -6.32 -8.21
C SER A 103 0.54 -6.91 -7.02
N TRP A 104 1.04 -6.06 -6.13
CA TRP A 104 1.79 -6.47 -4.95
C TRP A 104 1.91 -5.33 -3.94
N ASN A 105 2.58 -5.64 -2.82
CA ASN A 105 2.94 -4.68 -1.79
C ASN A 105 3.82 -3.56 -2.36
N PHE A 106 3.68 -2.39 -1.76
CA PHE A 106 4.33 -1.16 -2.09
C PHE A 106 3.95 -0.58 -3.45
N GLU A 107 2.74 -0.77 -3.98
CA GLU A 107 2.29 0.05 -5.12
C GLU A 107 2.06 1.50 -4.68
N LYS A 108 2.35 2.48 -5.55
CA LYS A 108 2.28 3.92 -5.22
C LYS A 108 1.31 4.65 -6.12
N PHE A 109 0.41 5.41 -5.51
CA PHE A 109 -0.57 6.25 -6.19
C PHE A 109 -0.22 7.72 -5.99
N PRO A 110 0.14 8.47 -7.05
CA PRO A 110 0.30 9.90 -6.97
C PRO A 110 -1.08 10.57 -6.85
N GLY A 111 -1.27 11.32 -5.77
CA GLY A 111 -2.49 12.06 -5.50
C GLY A 111 -2.30 13.56 -5.73
N GLY A 112 -2.66 14.01 -6.93
CA GLY A 112 -2.54 15.42 -7.32
C GLY A 112 -1.14 16.01 -7.06
N PRO A 113 -1.01 17.33 -6.86
CA PRO A 113 0.30 17.95 -6.68
C PRO A 113 0.95 17.71 -5.30
N ARG A 114 0.29 17.00 -4.35
CA ARG A 114 0.64 17.12 -2.92
C ARG A 114 0.53 15.85 -2.06
N TRP A 115 0.10 14.69 -2.55
CA TRP A 115 0.15 13.48 -1.72
C TRP A 115 0.51 12.21 -2.50
N CYS A 116 0.95 11.19 -1.79
CA CYS A 116 1.27 9.86 -2.32
C CYS A 116 0.73 8.81 -1.36
N ALA A 117 -0.14 7.92 -1.85
CA ALA A 117 -0.58 6.75 -1.10
C ALA A 117 0.26 5.54 -1.49
N CYS A 118 0.66 4.75 -0.49
CA CYS A 118 1.36 3.49 -0.68
C CYS A 118 0.47 2.36 -0.18
N ALA A 119 0.16 1.41 -1.05
CA ALA A 119 -0.39 0.13 -0.63
C ALA A 119 0.74 -0.65 0.06
N GLN A 120 0.66 -0.85 1.36
CA GLN A 120 1.58 -1.57 2.24
C GLN A 120 2.91 -0.88 2.59
N VAL A 121 3.26 -0.92 3.89
CA VAL A 121 4.48 -0.40 4.55
C VAL A 121 5.14 -1.53 5.30
#